data_AF-A0A6N7W235-F1
#
_entry.id   AF-A0A6N7W235-F1
#
_cell.length_a   1.000
_cell.length_b   1.000
_cell.length_c   1.000
_cell.angle_alpha   90.00
_cell.angle_beta   90.00
_cell.angle_gamma   90.00
#
_symmetry.space_group_name_H-M   'P 1'
#
loop_
_entity.id
_entity.type
_entity.pdbx_description
1 polymer ?
#
loop_
_entity_poly.entity_id
_entity_poly.type
_entity_poly.pdbx_seq_one_letter_code
_entity_poly.pdbx_strand_id
1 'polypeptide(L)'
;MIEFCVFGDPRGKGRPRFKGHAYTDSKTRAYERMIQGAFLQSGESMFPEKVPVGVEVECYFRIPTSYSKRRKGLCRGNLELPLKKPDGDNILKVRIWEVKP
;
A
#
# COMPACT_ATOMS: atom_id res chain seq x y z
N MET A 1 -11.84 -4.92 15.07
CA MET A 1 -10.61 -4.46 14.41
C MET A 1 -10.48 -5.32 13.17
N ILE A 2 -10.33 -4.73 12.00
CA ILE A 2 -10.22 -5.48 10.75
C ILE A 2 -8.75 -5.48 10.35
N GLU A 3 -8.19 -6.66 10.13
CA GLU A 3 -6.80 -6.83 9.72
C GLU A 3 -6.74 -7.69 8.46
N PHE A 4 -5.97 -7.25 7.47
CA PHE A 4 -5.71 -8.01 6.27
C PHE A 4 -4.36 -7.61 5.66
N CYS A 5 -3.74 -8.54 4.94
CA CYS A 5 -2.44 -8.34 4.32
C CYS A 5 -2.54 -8.36 2.80
N VAL A 6 -1.78 -7.48 2.15
CA VAL A 6 -1.67 -7.42 0.69
C VAL A 6 -0.27 -7.86 0.28
N PHE A 7 -0.17 -9.05 -0.32
CA PHE A 7 1.12 -9.58 -0.76
C PHE A 7 1.60 -8.87 -2.02
N GLY A 8 2.88 -8.46 -2.02
CA GLY A 8 3.52 -7.76 -3.12
C GLY A 8 4.41 -6.63 -2.62
N ASP A 9 5.15 -6.00 -3.54
CA ASP A 9 5.91 -4.80 -3.19
C ASP A 9 4.93 -3.62 -2.95
N PRO A 10 5.04 -2.87 -1.84
CA PRO A 10 4.20 -1.71 -1.59
C PRO A 10 4.26 -0.71 -2.75
N ARG A 11 3.10 -0.17 -3.12
CA ARG A 11 2.97 0.76 -4.23
C ARG A 11 2.20 2.00 -3.80
N GLY A 12 2.74 3.17 -4.14
CA GLY A 12 2.06 4.44 -3.98
C GLY A 12 1.21 4.78 -5.20
N LYS A 13 0.26 5.69 -5.02
CA LYS A 13 -0.57 6.21 -6.11
C LYS A 13 0.30 6.92 -7.15
N GLY A 14 0.22 6.44 -8.39
CA GLY A 14 0.85 7.10 -9.53
C GLY A 14 0.22 8.46 -9.83
N ARG A 15 0.96 9.31 -10.54
CA ARG A 15 0.43 10.59 -11.04
C ARG A 15 -0.71 10.33 -12.04
N PRO A 16 -1.79 11.13 -12.01
CA PRO A 16 -2.84 11.04 -13.03
C PRO A 16 -2.26 11.13 -14.44
N ARG A 17 -2.82 10.35 -15.35
CA ARG A 17 -2.54 10.40 -16.79
C ARG A 17 -3.65 11.20 -17.47
N PHE A 18 -3.36 11.77 -18.63
CA PHE A 18 -4.29 12.64 -19.35
C PHE A 18 -4.54 12.14 -20.77
N LYS A 19 -5.82 12.04 -21.16
CA LYS A 19 -6.27 11.82 -22.55
C LYS A 19 -7.67 12.41 -22.71
N GLY A 20 -7.74 13.73 -22.87
CA GLY A 20 -9.01 14.50 -22.85
C GLY A 20 -9.64 14.63 -21.45
N HIS A 21 -9.33 13.72 -20.53
CA HIS A 21 -9.66 13.78 -19.10
C HIS A 21 -8.53 13.13 -18.27
N ALA A 22 -8.50 13.43 -16.97
CA ALA A 22 -7.58 12.80 -16.02
C ALA A 22 -8.03 11.39 -15.65
N TYR A 23 -7.12 10.41 -15.68
CA TYR A 23 -7.40 9.03 -15.30
C TYR A 23 -6.25 8.40 -14.49
N THR A 24 -6.60 7.49 -13.58
CA THR A 24 -5.62 6.72 -12.78
C THR A 24 -4.87 5.74 -13.69
N ASP A 25 -3.56 5.61 -13.53
CA ASP A 25 -2.78 4.66 -14.33
C ASP A 25 -3.18 3.20 -14.04
N SER A 26 -2.92 2.31 -15.00
CA SER A 26 -3.32 0.90 -14.91
C SER A 26 -2.67 0.16 -13.75
N LYS A 27 -1.45 0.52 -13.37
CA LYS A 27 -0.73 -0.15 -12.28
C LYS A 27 -1.28 0.24 -10.91
N THR A 28 -1.63 1.51 -10.72
CA THR A 28 -2.35 1.95 -9.51
C THR A 28 -3.72 1.26 -9.42
N ARG A 29 -4.49 1.21 -10.51
CA ARG A 29 -5.79 0.49 -10.54
C ARG A 29 -5.65 -1.00 -10.23
N ALA A 30 -4.62 -1.65 -10.76
CA ALA A 30 -4.36 -3.06 -10.46
C ALA A 30 -4.04 -3.27 -8.97
N TYR A 31 -3.25 -2.38 -8.38
CA TYR A 31 -2.92 -2.46 -6.95
C TYR A 31 -4.13 -2.19 -6.06
N GLU A 32 -4.97 -1.20 -6.37
CA GLU A 32 -6.25 -0.94 -5.68
C GLU A 32 -7.16 -2.18 -5.71
N ARG A 33 -7.22 -2.91 -6.84
CA ARG A 33 -7.97 -4.17 -6.93
C ARG A 33 -7.37 -5.29 -6.09
N MET A 34 -6.04 -5.36 -5.95
CA MET A 34 -5.40 -6.36 -5.07
C MET A 34 -5.74 -6.09 -3.60
N ILE A 35 -5.74 -4.82 -3.18
CA ILE A 35 -6.17 -4.41 -1.83
C ILE A 35 -7.62 -4.82 -1.60
N GLN A 36 -8.52 -4.48 -2.54
CA GLN A 36 -9.93 -4.86 -2.47
C GLN A 36 -10.10 -6.39 -2.38
N GLY A 37 -9.38 -7.13 -3.22
CA GLY A 37 -9.42 -8.59 -3.22
C GLY A 37 -8.92 -9.21 -1.90
N ALA A 38 -7.87 -8.65 -1.31
CA ALA A 38 -7.34 -9.10 -0.02
C ALA A 38 -8.33 -8.83 1.13
N PHE A 39 -8.98 -7.67 1.13
CA PHE A 39 -10.04 -7.35 2.10
C PHE A 39 -11.25 -8.29 1.95
N LEU A 40 -11.72 -8.54 0.72
CA LEU A 40 -12.84 -9.46 0.51
C LEU A 40 -12.48 -10.90 0.91
N GLN A 41 -11.23 -11.31 0.72
CA GLN A 41 -10.73 -12.63 1.10
C GLN A 41 -10.57 -12.81 2.61
N SER A 42 -10.37 -11.74 3.39
CA SER A 42 -10.32 -11.86 4.86
C SER A 42 -11.68 -12.23 5.46
N GLY A 43 -12.77 -12.13 4.68
CA GLY A 43 -14.12 -12.44 5.14
C GLY A 43 -14.72 -11.36 6.05
N GLU A 44 -14.06 -10.21 6.13
CA GLU A 44 -14.43 -9.12 7.02
C GLU A 44 -15.57 -8.29 6.43
N SER A 45 -16.46 -7.81 7.28
CA SER A 45 -17.56 -6.93 6.87
C SER A 45 -17.08 -5.50 6.69
N MET A 46 -17.65 -4.77 5.72
CA MET A 46 -17.41 -3.33 5.61
C MET A 46 -17.74 -2.59 6.92
N PHE A 47 -16.96 -1.53 7.20
CA PHE A 47 -17.28 -0.59 8.27
C PHE A 47 -18.62 0.11 8.00
N PRO A 48 -19.40 0.42 9.04
CA PRO A 48 -20.64 1.18 8.87
C PRO A 48 -20.37 2.54 8.22
N GLU A 49 -21.26 2.94 7.30
CA GLU A 49 -21.15 4.25 6.67
C GLU A 49 -21.22 5.38 7.71
N LYS A 50 -20.45 6.46 7.48
CA LYS A 50 -20.44 7.68 8.29
C LYS A 50 -19.96 7.49 9.74
N VAL A 51 -19.27 6.39 10.05
CA VAL A 51 -18.59 6.19 11.34
C VAL A 51 -17.11 6.55 11.21
N PRO A 52 -16.53 7.33 12.14
CA PRO A 52 -15.10 7.61 12.14
C PRO A 52 -14.30 6.31 12.38
N VAL A 53 -13.25 6.12 11.60
CA VAL A 53 -12.36 4.95 11.71
C VAL A 53 -10.92 5.39 11.90
N GLY A 54 -10.18 4.64 12.72
CA GLY A 54 -8.72 4.69 12.77
C GLY A 54 -8.16 3.72 11.73
N VAL A 55 -7.07 4.12 11.05
CA VAL A 55 -6.38 3.28 10.06
C VAL A 55 -4.91 3.24 10.40
N GLU A 56 -4.38 2.03 10.52
CA GLU A 56 -2.96 1.75 10.64
C GLU A 56 -2.50 1.02 9.38
N VAL A 57 -1.36 1.43 8.83
CA VAL A 57 -0.81 0.85 7.60
C VAL A 57 0.66 0.57 7.81
N GLU A 58 1.00 -0.72 7.87
CA GLU A 58 2.37 -1.18 7.88
C GLU A 58 2.84 -1.57 6.48
N CYS A 59 4.01 -1.08 6.07
CA CYS A 59 4.58 -1.35 4.76
C CYS A 59 5.98 -1.95 4.87
N TYR A 60 6.12 -3.19 4.42
CA TYR A 60 7.38 -3.91 4.44
C TYR A 60 8.08 -3.80 3.08
N PHE A 61 9.28 -3.22 3.07
CA PHE A 61 10.07 -3.03 1.86
C PHE A 61 11.25 -3.98 1.80
N ARG A 62 11.53 -4.48 0.59
CA ARG A 62 12.78 -5.20 0.32
C ARG A 62 13.97 -4.29 0.57
N ILE A 63 15.00 -4.83 1.24
CA ILE A 63 16.27 -4.14 1.45
C ILE A 63 16.90 -3.80 0.08
N PRO A 64 17.22 -2.52 -0.20
CA PRO A 64 17.81 -2.14 -1.47
C PRO A 64 19.10 -2.90 -1.78
N THR A 65 19.22 -3.38 -3.02
CA THR A 65 20.40 -4.12 -3.47
C THR A 65 21.66 -3.25 -3.47
N SER A 66 21.52 -1.94 -3.64
CA SER A 66 22.59 -0.95 -3.58
C SER A 66 23.15 -0.71 -2.17
N TYR A 67 22.48 -1.16 -1.11
CA TYR A 67 23.00 -0.99 0.25
C TYR A 67 24.28 -1.81 0.45
N SER A 68 25.21 -1.25 1.22
CA SER A 68 26.43 -1.95 1.63
C SER A 68 26.08 -3.18 2.47
N LYS A 69 27.00 -4.16 2.55
CA LYS A 69 26.82 -5.37 3.37
C LYS A 69 26.46 -5.02 4.82
N ARG A 70 27.12 -4.00 5.38
CA ARG A 70 26.84 -3.49 6.73
C ARG A 70 25.40 -2.99 6.87
N ARG A 71 24.96 -2.07 5.99
CA ARG A 71 23.59 -1.54 6.02
C ARG A 71 22.54 -2.62 5.83
N LYS A 72 22.78 -3.59 4.93
CA LYS A 72 21.90 -4.76 4.77
C LYS A 72 21.79 -5.57 6.07
N GLY A 73 22.89 -5.70 6.83
CA GLY A 73 22.89 -6.32 8.16
C GLY A 73 22.05 -5.54 9.16
N LEU A 74 22.21 -4.21 9.22
CA LEU A 74 21.42 -3.33 10.08
C LEU A 74 19.92 -3.41 9.76
N CYS A 75 19.55 -3.39 8.47
CA CYS A 75 18.14 -3.54 8.06
C CYS A 75 17.55 -4.90 8.45
N ARG A 76 18.31 -5.99 8.32
CA ARG A 76 17.84 -7.33 8.76
C ARG A 76 17.66 -7.40 10.27
N GLY A 77 18.45 -6.65 11.03
CA GLY A 77 18.32 -6.52 12.48
C GLY A 77 17.31 -5.47 12.94
N ASN A 78 16.52 -4.88 12.03
CA ASN A 78 15.59 -3.78 12.32
C ASN A 78 16.23 -2.53 12.98
N LEU A 79 17.56 -2.38 12.86
CA LEU A 79 18.29 -1.22 13.37
C LEU A 79 18.25 -0.03 12.39
N GLU A 80 17.90 -0.29 11.13
CA GLU A 80 17.81 0.71 10.07
C GLU A 80 16.66 0.35 9.13
N LEU A 81 15.69 1.25 8.91
CA LEU A 81 14.59 0.98 7.99
C LEU A 81 15.02 1.17 6.53
N PRO A 82 14.58 0.30 5.59
CA PRO A 82 14.90 0.47 4.18
C PRO A 82 14.22 1.74 3.60
N LEU A 83 15.02 2.73 3.22
CA LEU A 83 14.53 3.95 2.56
C LEU A 83 14.32 3.69 1.06
N LYS A 84 13.25 2.95 0.72
CA LYS A 84 12.84 2.69 -0.66
C LYS A 84 11.52 3.39 -0.92
N LYS A 85 11.42 4.10 -2.05
CA LYS A 85 10.13 4.61 -2.56
C LYS A 85 9.14 3.46 -2.77
N PRO A 86 7.81 3.68 -2.70
CA PRO A 86 7.09 4.95 -2.50
C PRO A 86 7.16 5.55 -1.09
N ASP A 87 6.98 6.86 -1.00
CA ASP A 87 6.79 7.57 0.27
C ASP A 87 5.45 7.20 0.93
N GLY A 88 5.36 7.27 2.26
CA GLY A 88 4.17 6.85 3.01
C GLY A 88 2.89 7.60 2.62
N ASP A 89 2.98 8.92 2.35
CA ASP A 89 1.83 9.71 1.90
C ASP A 89 1.30 9.22 0.53
N ASN A 90 2.20 8.76 -0.35
CA ASN A 90 1.81 8.21 -1.65
C ASN A 90 1.13 6.85 -1.50
N ILE A 91 1.49 6.06 -0.49
CA ILE A 91 0.83 4.79 -0.16
C ILE A 91 -0.57 5.06 0.39
N LEU A 92 -0.69 5.97 1.37
CA LEU A 92 -1.97 6.31 1.98
C LEU A 92 -2.96 6.95 0.99
N LYS A 93 -2.47 7.55 -0.11
CA LYS A 93 -3.32 8.08 -1.20
C LYS A 93 -3.96 7.01 -2.08
N VAL A 94 -3.51 5.76 -2.02
CA VAL A 94 -4.14 4.64 -2.73
C VAL A 94 -5.53 4.41 -2.13
N ARG A 95 -6.54 4.15 -2.97
CA ARG A 95 -7.91 3.93 -2.44
C ARG A 95 -7.96 2.58 -1.71
N ILE A 96 -8.03 2.65 -0.38
CA ILE A 96 -8.14 1.49 0.53
C ILE A 96 -9.59 1.28 1.01
N TRP A 97 -10.43 2.32 0.88
CA TRP A 97 -11.75 2.43 1.51
C TRP A 97 -12.94 2.27 0.56
N GLU A 98 -12.70 2.19 -0.75
CA GLU A 98 -13.78 2.05 -1.73
C GLU A 98 -13.91 0.59 -2.16
N VAL A 99 -14.48 -0.22 -1.27
CA VAL A 99 -14.89 -1.60 -1.58
C VAL A 99 -16.38 -1.55 -1.89
N LYS A 100 -16.74 -1.43 -3.18
CA LYS A 100 -18.13 -1.64 -3.60
C LYS A 100 -18.35 -3.14 -3.81
N PRO A 101 -19.47 -3.70 -3.30
CA PRO A 101 -19.84 -5.09 -3.57
C PRO A 101 -20.07 -5.35 -5.07
#